data_AF-A0A5E5PZV7-F1
#
_entry.id   AF-A0A5E5PZV7-F1
#
_cell.length_a   1.000
_cell.length_b   1.000
_cell.length_c   1.000
_cell.angle_alpha   90.00
_cell.angle_beta   90.00
_cell.angle_gamma   90.00
#
_symmetry.space_group_name_H-M   'P 1'
#
loop_
_entity.id
_entity.type
_entity.pdbx_description
1 polymer ?
#
loop_
_entity_poly.entity_id
_entity_poly.type
_entity_poly.pdbx_seq_one_letter_code
_entity_poly.pdbx_strand_id
1 'polypeptide(L)'
;PEGRNNFDRLGHFLVGVFAYPAVEISLRKQWVNNRLMAWLFGVFALGFWAASYEIIEMTYAVVAGGESGAAFLGSQGDIWDAQKDMLMDILGGCVFGLLALLNQRHWRG
;
A
#
# COMPACT_ATOMS: atom_id res chain seq x y z
N PRO A 1 4.24 -14.72 13.84
CA PRO A 1 4.42 -15.34 15.18
C PRO A 1 3.05 -15.62 15.81
N GLU A 2 2.90 -16.72 16.57
CA GLU A 2 1.68 -16.93 17.36
C GLU A 2 1.48 -15.73 18.32
N GLY A 3 0.26 -15.18 18.37
CA GLY A 3 -0.07 -14.05 19.24
C GLY A 3 0.23 -12.63 18.70
N ARG A 4 0.73 -12.45 17.46
CA ARG A 4 0.93 -11.11 16.86
C ARG A 4 -0.41 -10.38 16.68
N ASN A 5 -0.42 -9.10 17.06
CA ASN A 5 -1.46 -8.16 16.69
C ASN A 5 -1.37 -7.79 15.20
N ASN A 6 -2.46 -7.96 14.45
CA ASN A 6 -2.54 -7.66 13.00
C ASN A 6 -3.24 -6.33 12.69
N PHE A 7 -3.49 -5.47 13.68
CA PHE A 7 -4.14 -4.17 13.45
C PHE A 7 -3.34 -3.30 12.47
N ASP A 8 -2.02 -3.37 12.57
CA ASP A 8 -1.07 -2.73 11.67
C ASP A 8 -1.28 -3.15 10.19
N ARG A 9 -1.36 -4.46 9.93
CA ARG A 9 -1.69 -5.02 8.60
C ARG A 9 -3.02 -4.54 8.02
N LEU A 10 -4.02 -4.31 8.88
CA LEU A 10 -5.28 -3.72 8.45
C LEU A 10 -5.06 -2.25 8.03
N GLY A 11 -4.22 -1.52 8.75
CA GLY A 11 -3.76 -0.17 8.38
C GLY A 11 -3.14 -0.15 6.98
N HIS A 12 -2.14 -1.00 6.72
CA HIS A 12 -1.51 -1.13 5.40
C HIS A 12 -2.54 -1.46 4.30
N PHE A 13 -3.44 -2.41 4.54
CA PHE A 13 -4.51 -2.69 3.58
C PHE A 13 -5.38 -1.46 3.29
N LEU A 14 -5.72 -0.67 4.30
CA LEU A 14 -6.56 0.53 4.16
C LEU A 14 -5.83 1.69 3.48
N VAL A 15 -4.51 1.81 3.60
CA VAL A 15 -3.68 2.74 2.80
C VAL A 15 -3.88 2.49 1.30
N GLY A 16 -4.23 1.25 0.92
CA GLY A 16 -4.78 0.87 -0.38
C GLY A 16 -5.79 1.86 -0.99
N VAL A 17 -6.58 2.55 -0.18
CA VAL A 17 -7.61 3.51 -0.62
C VAL A 17 -7.04 4.60 -1.53
N PHE A 18 -5.77 4.97 -1.37
CA PHE A 18 -5.11 6.00 -2.19
C PHE A 18 -4.89 5.56 -3.64
N ALA A 19 -4.96 4.27 -3.95
CA ALA A 19 -4.98 3.82 -5.35
C ALA A 19 -6.23 4.30 -6.09
N TYR A 20 -7.36 4.50 -5.39
CA TYR A 20 -8.60 4.97 -6.00
C TYR A 20 -8.43 6.34 -6.70
N PRO A 21 -8.05 7.42 -5.99
CA PRO A 21 -7.85 8.72 -6.62
C PRO A 21 -6.70 8.71 -7.64
N ALA A 22 -5.66 7.89 -7.44
CA ALA A 22 -4.57 7.76 -8.42
C ALA A 22 -5.08 7.21 -9.77
N VAL A 23 -5.91 6.16 -9.75
CA VAL A 23 -6.58 5.60 -10.93
C VAL A 23 -7.54 6.63 -11.55
N GLU A 24 -8.29 7.36 -10.72
CA GLU A 24 -9.25 8.35 -11.19
C GLU A 24 -8.58 9.55 -11.87
N ILE A 25 -7.57 10.13 -11.25
CA ILE A 25 -6.85 11.29 -11.77
C ILE A 25 -6.08 10.91 -13.04
N SER A 26 -5.39 9.76 -13.05
CA SER A 26 -4.64 9.31 -14.23
C SER A 26 -5.54 9.15 -15.46
N LEU A 27 -6.76 8.63 -15.28
CA LEU A 27 -7.75 8.56 -16.36
C LEU A 27 -8.33 9.94 -16.71
N ARG A 28 -8.73 10.76 -15.74
CA ARG A 28 -9.33 12.08 -16.01
C ARG A 28 -8.38 13.04 -16.70
N LYS A 29 -7.09 12.99 -16.34
CA LYS A 29 -6.03 13.83 -16.92
C LYS A 29 -5.37 13.23 -18.15
N GLN A 30 -5.82 12.04 -18.59
CA GLN A 30 -5.26 11.33 -19.74
C GLN A 30 -3.74 11.11 -19.62
N TRP A 31 -3.25 10.85 -18.40
CA TRP A 31 -1.84 10.49 -18.16
C TRP A 31 -1.49 9.09 -18.69
N VAL A 32 -2.52 8.27 -18.89
CA VAL A 32 -2.40 6.88 -19.35
C VAL A 32 -3.43 6.61 -20.44
N ASN A 33 -3.09 5.69 -21.34
CA ASN A 33 -3.88 5.44 -22.56
C ASN A 33 -5.13 4.57 -22.33
N ASN A 34 -5.19 3.79 -21.26
CA ASN A 34 -6.30 2.89 -21.00
C ASN A 34 -6.48 2.57 -19.50
N ARG A 35 -7.61 1.91 -19.19
CA ARG A 35 -8.03 1.57 -17.82
C ARG A 35 -7.07 0.62 -17.11
N LEU A 36 -6.51 -0.34 -17.83
CA LEU A 36 -5.54 -1.28 -17.26
C LEU A 36 -4.27 -0.55 -16.85
N MET A 37 -3.77 0.37 -17.69
CA MET A 37 -2.61 1.19 -17.37
C MET A 37 -2.87 2.11 -16.18
N ALA A 38 -4.07 2.68 -16.06
CA ALA A 38 -4.44 3.47 -14.88
C ALA A 38 -4.40 2.65 -13.60
N TRP A 39 -4.98 1.44 -13.63
CA TRP A 39 -5.00 0.53 -12.50
C TRP A 39 -3.59 0.09 -12.09
N LEU A 40 -2.78 -0.37 -13.06
CA LEU A 40 -1.38 -0.73 -12.81
C LEU A 40 -0.58 0.47 -12.29
N PHE A 41 -0.78 1.66 -12.84
CA PHE A 41 -0.12 2.88 -12.36
C PHE A 41 -0.46 3.15 -10.90
N GLY A 42 -1.74 3.08 -10.51
CA GLY A 42 -2.17 3.28 -9.12
C GLY A 42 -1.56 2.25 -8.18
N VAL A 43 -1.59 0.96 -8.55
CA VAL A 43 -1.03 -0.13 -7.74
C VAL A 43 0.48 0.00 -7.60
N PHE A 44 1.22 0.27 -8.68
CA PHE A 44 2.68 0.41 -8.62
C PHE A 44 3.13 1.68 -7.91
N ALA A 45 2.44 2.81 -8.11
CA ALA A 45 2.74 4.05 -7.39
C ALA A 45 2.57 3.85 -5.88
N LEU A 46 1.50 3.18 -5.46
CA LEU A 46 1.26 2.86 -4.06
C LEU A 46 2.27 1.84 -3.53
N GLY A 47 2.57 0.77 -4.27
CA GLY A 47 3.56 -0.22 -3.88
C GLY A 47 4.98 0.37 -3.73
N PHE A 48 5.34 1.32 -4.59
CA PHE A 48 6.60 2.07 -4.43
C PHE A 48 6.60 2.93 -3.16
N TRP A 49 5.48 3.58 -2.85
CA TRP A 49 5.34 4.35 -1.61
C TRP A 49 5.42 3.46 -0.36
N ALA A 50 4.74 2.31 -0.37
CA ALA A 50 4.80 1.31 0.69
C ALA A 50 6.24 0.83 0.93
N ALA A 51 6.93 0.42 -0.14
CA ALA A 51 8.34 0.00 -0.04
C ALA A 51 9.25 1.11 0.49
N SER A 52 9.02 2.35 0.07
CA SER A 52 9.79 3.50 0.56
C SER A 52 9.57 3.73 2.06
N TYR A 53 8.33 3.59 2.53
CA TYR A 53 7.97 3.72 3.94
C TYR A 53 8.64 2.64 4.79
N GLU A 54 8.56 1.36 4.38
CA GLU A 54 9.25 0.26 5.06
C GLU A 54 10.77 0.43 5.13
N ILE A 55 11.39 0.98 4.07
CA ILE A 55 12.83 1.28 4.09
C ILE A 55 13.16 2.36 5.13
N ILE A 56 12.28 3.35 5.31
CA ILE A 56 12.46 4.39 6.35
C ILE A 56 12.35 3.76 7.74
N GLU A 57 11.36 2.89 7.97
CA GLU A 57 11.19 2.20 9.25
C GLU A 57 12.36 1.25 9.57
N MET A 58 12.81 0.50 8.56
CA MET A 58 14.01 -0.32 8.66
C MET A 58 15.23 0.54 9.02
N THR A 59 15.42 1.68 8.36
CA THR A 59 16.55 2.59 8.62
C THR A 59 16.50 3.11 10.05
N TYR A 60 15.32 3.52 10.52
CA TYR A 60 15.12 3.93 11.91
C TYR A 60 15.43 2.80 12.89
N ALA A 61 14.92 1.59 12.63
CA ALA A 61 15.15 0.44 13.50
C ALA A 61 16.65 0.07 13.60
N VAL A 62 17.39 0.18 12.50
CA VAL A 62 18.85 -0.03 12.46
C VAL A 62 19.61 1.05 13.25
N VAL A 63 19.20 2.32 13.15
CA VAL A 63 19.87 3.45 13.82
C VAL A 63 19.56 3.49 15.31
N ALA A 64 18.29 3.34 15.69
CA ALA A 64 17.84 3.41 17.08
C ALA A 64 18.20 2.13 17.87
N GLY A 65 18.05 0.97 17.23
CA GLY A 65 18.30 -0.33 17.85
C GLY A 65 17.42 -0.62 19.08
N GLY A 66 17.71 -1.77 19.70
CA GLY A 66 17.06 -2.21 20.94
C GLY A 66 15.54 -2.32 20.85
N GLU A 67 14.88 -2.19 22.01
CA GLU A 67 13.41 -2.27 22.08
C GLU A 67 12.72 -1.10 21.37
N SER A 68 13.33 0.09 21.35
CA SER A 68 12.74 1.27 20.73
C SER A 68 12.63 1.15 19.20
N GLY A 69 13.66 0.62 18.54
CA GLY A 69 13.62 0.33 17.11
C GLY A 69 12.67 -0.81 16.77
N ALA A 70 12.66 -1.88 17.58
CA ALA A 70 11.75 -3.01 17.39
C ALA A 70 10.28 -2.65 17.60
N ALA A 71 9.98 -1.76 18.55
CA ALA A 71 8.63 -1.27 18.81
C ALA A 71 8.15 -0.33 17.70
N PHE A 72 9.02 0.53 17.17
CA PHE A 72 8.69 1.42 16.05
C PHE A 72 8.45 0.62 14.77
N LEU A 73 9.32 -0.34 14.45
CA LEU A 73 9.16 -1.23 13.29
C LEU A 73 7.91 -2.12 13.38
N GLY A 74 7.27 -2.24 14.55
CA GLY A 74 6.04 -3.01 14.69
C GLY A 74 6.17 -4.54 14.53
N SER A 75 7.38 -5.05 14.20
CA SER A 75 7.63 -6.45 13.80
C SER A 75 7.05 -7.52 14.74
N GLN A 76 7.05 -7.27 16.06
CA GLN A 76 6.62 -8.25 17.08
C GLN A 76 7.33 -9.62 16.90
N GLY A 77 8.58 -9.60 16.44
CA GLY A 77 9.36 -10.81 16.15
C GLY A 77 9.01 -11.50 14.82
N ASP A 78 8.19 -10.89 13.96
CA ASP A 78 7.97 -11.35 12.59
C ASP A 78 9.09 -10.81 11.69
N ILE A 79 9.99 -11.69 11.26
CA ILE A 79 11.09 -11.32 10.34
C ILE A 79 10.59 -10.93 8.94
N TRP A 80 9.34 -11.27 8.61
CA TRP A 80 8.72 -11.00 7.32
C TRP A 80 7.72 -9.85 7.39
N ASP A 81 7.79 -9.00 8.42
CA ASP A 81 6.74 -8.00 8.65
C ASP A 81 6.65 -7.01 7.49
N ALA A 82 7.74 -6.29 7.20
CA ALA A 82 7.83 -5.36 6.08
C ALA A 82 7.33 -5.97 4.75
N GLN A 83 7.68 -7.23 4.45
CA GLN A 83 7.21 -7.90 3.23
C GLN A 83 5.70 -8.17 3.25
N LYS A 84 5.14 -8.53 4.39
CA LYS A 84 3.70 -8.75 4.54
C LYS A 84 2.94 -7.42 4.54
N ASP A 85 3.51 -6.38 5.11
CA ASP A 85 2.89 -5.05 5.19
C ASP A 85 2.85 -4.40 3.80
N MET A 86 3.97 -4.44 3.05
CA MET A 86 3.98 -4.09 1.62
C MET A 86 2.97 -4.93 0.80
N LEU A 87 2.83 -6.23 1.09
CA LEU A 87 1.84 -7.07 0.41
C LEU A 87 0.42 -6.60 0.73
N MET A 88 0.13 -6.24 1.97
CA MET A 88 -1.18 -5.72 2.37
C MET A 88 -1.48 -4.38 1.67
N ASP A 89 -0.50 -3.47 1.56
CA ASP A 89 -0.62 -2.23 0.80
C ASP A 89 -0.96 -2.49 -0.68
N ILE A 90 -0.24 -3.42 -1.32
CA ILE A 90 -0.46 -3.80 -2.73
C ILE A 90 -1.85 -4.43 -2.92
N LEU A 91 -2.28 -5.32 -2.02
CA LEU A 91 -3.61 -5.93 -2.06
C LEU A 91 -4.71 -4.90 -1.89
N GLY A 92 -4.54 -3.98 -0.94
CA GLY A 92 -5.43 -2.83 -0.76
C GLY A 92 -5.51 -2.01 -2.05
N GLY A 93 -4.35 -1.63 -2.61
CA GLY A 93 -4.26 -0.89 -3.86
C GLY A 93 -4.96 -1.59 -5.03
N CYS A 94 -4.82 -2.92 -5.15
CA CYS A 94 -5.52 -3.72 -6.15
C CYS A 94 -7.05 -3.60 -6.00
N VAL A 95 -7.56 -3.77 -4.78
CA VAL A 95 -9.00 -3.73 -4.46
C VAL A 95 -9.56 -2.34 -4.72
N PHE A 96 -8.99 -1.30 -4.12
CA PHE A 96 -9.51 0.06 -4.24
C PHE A 96 -9.31 0.65 -5.64
N GLY A 97 -8.21 0.32 -6.31
CA GLY A 97 -8.01 0.67 -7.71
C GLY A 97 -9.04 0.00 -8.63
N LEU A 98 -9.41 -1.26 -8.37
CA LEU A 98 -10.46 -1.95 -9.12
C LEU A 98 -11.82 -1.31 -8.87
N LEU A 99 -12.13 -0.94 -7.62
CA LEU A 99 -13.34 -0.20 -7.28
C LEU A 99 -13.43 1.14 -8.04
N ALA A 100 -12.33 1.86 -8.19
CA ALA A 100 -12.28 3.09 -9.00
C ALA A 100 -12.63 2.82 -10.46
N LEU A 101 -12.09 1.74 -11.04
CA LEU A 101 -12.45 1.33 -12.39
C LEU A 101 -13.93 0.95 -12.49
N LEU A 102 -14.50 0.23 -11.53
CA LEU A 102 -15.90 -0.18 -11.60
C LEU A 102 -16.83 1.04 -11.52
N ASN A 103 -16.57 1.99 -10.63
CA ASN A 103 -17.40 3.19 -10.47
C ASN A 103 -17.37 4.08 -11.74
N GLN A 104 -16.21 4.20 -12.40
CA GLN A 104 -16.10 4.95 -13.65
C GLN A 104 -16.85 4.32 -14.83
N ARG A 105 -17.31 3.06 -14.75
CA ARG A 105 -18.20 2.49 -15.78
C ARG A 105 -19.58 3.17 -15.77
N HIS A 106 -20.05 3.63 -14.61
CA HIS A 106 -21.38 4.23 -14.48
C HIS A 106 -21.44 5.69 -14.96
N TRP A 107 -20.31 6.40 -15.01
CA TRP A 107 -20.25 7.82 -15.40
C TRP A 107 -20.12 8.08 -16.90
N ARG A 108 -19.84 7.05 -17.70
CA ARG A 108 -19.66 7.15 -19.17
C ARG A 108 -20.74 6.42 -19.96
N GLY A 109 -21.82 6.00 -19.29
CA GLY A 109 -23.01 5.40 -19.90
C GLY A 109 -24.10 6.44 -20.08
#